data_AF-A0A3D1ZME4-F1
#
_entry.id   AF-A0A3D1ZME4-F1
#
_cell.length_a   1.000
_cell.length_b   1.000
_cell.length_c   1.000
_cell.angle_alpha   90.00
_cell.angle_beta   90.00
_cell.angle_gamma   90.00
#
_symmetry.space_group_name_H-M   'P 1'
#
loop_
_entity.id
_entity.type
_entity.pdbx_description
1 polymer ?
#
loop_
_entity_poly.entity_id
_entity_poly.type
_entity_poly.pdbx_seq_one_letter_code
_entity_poly.pdbx_strand_id
1 'polypeptide(L)'
;MNNKLISLTLFTTTLLLVLLYPLRGFSSTITIINNDGPNEGLNDPTPMTPIDGNYGTTLGEQRMIVLQFAANFLETVINSNVEIKIEASFDPLTPG
;
A
#
# COMPACT_ATOMS: atom_id res chain seq x y z
N MET A 1 31.39 28.07 35.03
CA MET A 1 30.00 28.16 34.54
C MET A 1 29.09 27.56 35.60
N ASN A 2 27.97 28.20 35.94
CA ASN A 2 27.18 27.86 37.13
C ASN A 2 26.34 26.58 36.88
N ASN A 3 26.16 25.73 37.89
CA ASN A 3 25.45 24.45 37.76
C ASN A 3 24.03 24.61 37.18
N LYS A 4 23.36 25.73 37.48
CA LYS A 4 22.05 26.09 36.89
C LYS A 4 22.11 26.32 35.38
N LEU A 5 23.18 26.93 34.88
CA LEU A 5 23.39 27.15 33.44
C LEU A 5 23.68 25.83 32.73
N ILE A 6 24.46 24.94 33.36
CA ILE A 6 24.76 23.60 32.81
C ILE A 6 23.48 22.76 32.70
N SER A 7 22.63 22.73 33.74
CA SER A 7 21.33 22.03 33.69
C SER A 7 20.40 22.59 32.63
N LEU A 8 20.33 23.92 32.47
CA LEU A 8 19.47 24.53 31.45
C LEU A 8 19.95 24.20 30.05
N THR A 9 21.25 24.30 29.78
CA THR A 9 21.83 23.94 28.48
C THR A 9 21.54 22.48 28.17
N LEU A 10 21.82 21.55 29.09
CA LEU A 10 21.55 20.11 28.92
C LEU A 10 20.08 19.83 28.60
N PHE A 11 19.15 20.48 29.31
CA PHE A 11 17.71 20.32 29.08
C PHE A 11 17.30 20.85 27.70
N THR A 12 17.82 22.01 27.30
CA THR A 12 17.52 22.58 25.97
C THR A 12 18.09 21.75 24.83
N THR A 13 19.31 21.21 24.94
CA THR A 13 19.87 20.32 23.91
C THR A 13 19.13 19.00 23.83
N THR A 14 18.70 18.40 24.94
CA THR A 14 17.90 17.17 24.89
C THR A 14 16.54 17.42 24.24
N LEU A 15 15.86 18.53 24.57
CA LEU A 15 14.58 18.86 23.94
C LEU A 15 14.72 19.10 22.42
N LEU A 16 15.79 19.78 22.01
CA LEU A 16 16.07 20.04 20.59
C LEU A 16 16.37 18.74 19.83
N LEU A 17 17.10 17.80 20.44
CA LEU A 17 17.38 16.49 19.84
C LEU A 17 16.10 15.67 19.66
N VAL A 18 15.16 15.67 20.63
CA VAL A 18 13.89 14.94 20.55
C VAL A 18 12.98 15.49 19.44
N LEU A 19 12.93 16.82 19.26
CA LEU A 19 12.15 17.46 18.20
C LEU A 19 12.68 17.20 16.78
N LEU A 20 13.97 16.85 16.65
CA LEU A 20 14.62 16.54 15.38
C LEU A 20 14.49 15.06 14.98
N TYR A 21 13.92 14.19 15.82
CA TYR A 21 13.66 12.81 15.44
C TYR A 21 12.51 12.76 14.43
N PRO A 22 12.72 12.28 13.19
CA PRO A 22 11.63 12.08 12.26
C PRO A 22 10.67 11.04 12.85
N LEU A 23 9.42 11.45 13.07
CA LEU A 23 8.34 10.49 13.28
C LEU A 23 8.21 9.68 12.00
N ARG A 24 8.75 8.46 12.01
CA ARG A 24 8.49 7.52 10.93
C ARG A 24 7.05 7.03 11.10
N GLY A 25 6.13 7.63 10.35
CA GLY A 25 4.85 6.99 10.06
C GLY A 25 5.15 5.76 9.21
N PHE A 26 4.79 4.58 9.69
CA PHE A 26 4.79 3.40 8.85
C PHE A 26 3.49 3.41 8.04
N SER A 27 3.61 3.72 6.76
CA SER A 27 2.55 3.49 5.77
C SER A 27 2.99 2.29 4.95
N SER A 28 2.15 1.27 4.88
CA SER A 28 2.40 0.15 3.97
C SER A 28 2.18 0.62 2.53
N THR A 29 2.96 0.05 1.62
CA THR A 29 2.72 0.14 0.17
C THR A 29 2.49 -1.26 -0.36
N ILE A 30 1.34 -1.47 -1.01
CA ILE A 30 0.96 -2.73 -1.62
C ILE A 30 0.76 -2.49 -3.12
N THR A 31 1.58 -3.14 -3.94
CA THR A 31 1.51 -3.06 -5.40
C THR A 31 0.99 -4.36 -5.97
N ILE A 32 -0.07 -4.29 -6.78
CA ILE A 32 -0.54 -5.44 -7.57
C ILE A 32 0.35 -5.58 -8.82
N ILE A 33 0.92 -6.76 -9.00
CA ILE A 33 1.67 -7.16 -10.18
C ILE A 33 0.77 -8.06 -11.01
N ASN A 34 0.30 -7.54 -12.14
CA ASN A 34 -0.52 -8.30 -13.07
C ASN A 34 0.37 -9.25 -13.89
N ASN A 35 0.21 -10.55 -13.68
CA ASN A 35 0.93 -11.60 -14.39
C ASN A 35 0.12 -12.19 -15.57
N ASP A 36 -1.12 -11.76 -15.77
CA ASP A 36 -1.93 -12.19 -16.91
C ASP A 36 -1.35 -11.62 -18.22
N GLY A 37 -1.40 -12.41 -19.27
CA GLY A 37 -1.10 -12.00 -20.64
C GLY A 37 -2.17 -11.08 -21.23
N PRO A 38 -1.99 -10.63 -22.48
CA PRO A 38 -2.99 -9.84 -23.19
C PRO A 38 -4.29 -10.63 -23.41
N ASN A 39 -5.43 -9.99 -23.16
CA ASN A 39 -6.77 -10.52 -23.36
C ASN A 39 -7.23 -11.66 -22.44
N GLU A 40 -6.62 -11.83 -21.27
CA GLU A 40 -7.04 -12.81 -20.27
C GLU A 40 -7.09 -12.22 -18.87
N GLY A 41 -7.78 -12.88 -17.95
CA GLY A 41 -7.74 -12.56 -16.52
C GLY A 41 -8.05 -11.10 -16.17
N LEU A 42 -7.08 -10.39 -15.60
CA LEU A 42 -7.10 -8.96 -15.28
C LEU A 42 -7.01 -8.06 -16.53
N ASN A 43 -6.56 -8.58 -17.66
CA ASN A 43 -6.52 -7.91 -18.97
C ASN A 43 -7.69 -8.32 -19.90
N ASP A 44 -8.69 -9.03 -19.39
CA ASP A 44 -9.84 -9.51 -20.16
C ASP A 44 -10.68 -8.30 -20.69
N PRO A 45 -10.79 -8.13 -22.03
CA PRO A 45 -11.45 -7.00 -22.65
C PRO A 45 -12.96 -7.20 -22.81
N THR A 46 -13.51 -8.32 -22.32
CA THR A 46 -14.95 -8.62 -22.41
C THR A 46 -15.74 -7.45 -21.81
N PRO A 47 -16.61 -6.78 -22.59
CA PRO A 47 -17.36 -5.64 -22.10
C PRO A 47 -18.22 -6.02 -20.90
N MET A 48 -18.16 -5.22 -19.84
CA MET A 48 -18.91 -5.42 -18.62
C MET A 48 -19.53 -4.09 -18.20
N THR A 49 -20.84 -4.09 -17.88
CA THR A 49 -21.49 -2.88 -17.36
C THR A 49 -20.97 -2.59 -15.95
N PRO A 50 -20.61 -1.34 -15.61
CA PRO A 50 -20.27 -0.94 -14.25
C PRO A 50 -21.32 -1.40 -13.23
N ILE A 51 -20.86 -1.87 -12.07
CA ILE A 51 -21.72 -2.39 -11.01
C ILE A 51 -21.23 -1.93 -9.64
N ASP A 52 -22.14 -1.49 -8.77
CA ASP A 52 -21.89 -1.21 -7.35
C ASP A 52 -20.64 -0.36 -7.05
N GLY A 53 -20.41 0.71 -7.81
CA GLY A 53 -19.26 1.61 -7.64
C GLY A 53 -17.95 1.11 -8.26
N ASN A 54 -17.95 -0.08 -8.85
CA ASN A 54 -16.91 -0.55 -9.75
C ASN A 54 -17.17 0.01 -11.15
N TYR A 55 -16.46 1.07 -11.50
CA TYR A 55 -16.62 1.78 -12.77
C TYR A 55 -15.95 1.12 -13.98
N GLY A 56 -15.34 -0.07 -13.79
CA GLY A 56 -14.70 -0.79 -14.88
C GLY A 56 -15.68 -1.17 -15.98
N THR A 57 -15.22 -1.01 -17.23
CA THR A 57 -15.98 -1.24 -18.46
C THR A 57 -15.66 -2.57 -19.14
N THR A 58 -14.64 -3.28 -18.65
CA THR A 58 -14.34 -4.66 -19.03
C THR A 58 -14.29 -5.56 -17.79
N LEU A 59 -14.42 -6.88 -18.01
CA LEU A 59 -14.34 -7.86 -16.93
C LEU A 59 -12.97 -7.81 -16.22
N GLY A 60 -11.88 -7.68 -16.98
CA GLY A 60 -10.53 -7.56 -16.42
C GLY A 60 -10.35 -6.29 -15.59
N GLU A 61 -10.85 -5.15 -16.10
CA GLU A 61 -10.79 -3.88 -15.39
C GLU A 61 -11.56 -3.95 -14.07
N GLN A 62 -12.76 -4.55 -14.06
CA GLN A 62 -13.52 -4.71 -12.83
C GLN A 62 -12.80 -5.59 -11.79
N ARG A 63 -12.14 -6.68 -12.21
CA ARG A 63 -11.33 -7.51 -11.31
C ARG A 63 -10.14 -6.73 -10.72
N MET A 64 -9.44 -5.95 -11.55
CA MET A 64 -8.32 -5.11 -11.10
C MET A 64 -8.76 -4.06 -10.07
N ILE A 65 -9.91 -3.41 -10.29
CA ILE A 65 -10.46 -2.44 -9.33
C ILE A 65 -10.74 -3.09 -7.97
N VAL A 66 -11.28 -4.30 -7.94
CA VAL A 66 -11.51 -5.05 -6.70
C VAL A 66 -10.20 -5.39 -6.00
N LEU A 67 -9.19 -5.87 -6.74
CA LEU A 67 -7.87 -6.15 -6.17
C LEU A 67 -7.22 -4.89 -5.59
N GLN A 68 -7.30 -3.76 -6.30
CA GLN A 68 -6.76 -2.49 -5.81
C GLN A 68 -7.50 -2.00 -4.57
N PHE A 69 -8.83 -2.16 -4.52
CA PHE A 69 -9.61 -1.85 -3.33
C PHE A 69 -9.16 -2.68 -2.12
N ALA A 70 -8.94 -3.98 -2.31
CA ALA A 70 -8.43 -4.86 -1.26
C ALA A 70 -7.02 -4.48 -0.82
N ALA A 71 -6.12 -4.15 -1.75
CA ALA A 71 -4.77 -3.65 -1.45
C ALA A 71 -4.83 -2.38 -0.60
N ASN A 72 -5.64 -1.39 -1.00
CA ASN A 72 -5.82 -0.14 -0.26
C ASN A 72 -6.36 -0.40 1.16
N PHE A 73 -7.30 -1.33 1.32
CA PHE A 73 -7.77 -1.73 2.65
C PHE A 73 -6.65 -2.35 3.48
N LEU A 74 -5.86 -3.25 2.88
CA LEU A 74 -4.75 -3.91 3.55
C LEU A 74 -3.65 -2.92 3.99
N GLU A 75 -3.40 -1.86 3.23
CA GLU A 75 -2.48 -0.79 3.63
C GLU A 75 -2.90 -0.08 4.93
N THR A 76 -4.19 -0.10 5.27
CA THR A 76 -4.70 0.50 6.53
C THR A 76 -4.49 -0.40 7.76
N VAL A 77 -4.30 -1.70 7.57
CA VAL A 77 -4.22 -2.69 8.67
C VAL A 77 -2.83 -3.30 8.80
N ILE A 78 -2.09 -3.42 7.70
CA ILE A 78 -0.72 -3.92 7.69
C ILE A 78 0.22 -2.77 8.01
N ASN A 79 1.18 -3.02 8.89
CA ASN A 79 2.29 -2.10 9.16
C ASN A 79 3.57 -2.73 8.61
N SER A 80 4.01 -2.27 7.44
CA SER A 80 5.22 -2.70 6.78
C SER A 80 6.09 -1.50 6.43
N ASN A 81 7.40 -1.64 6.64
CA ASN A 81 8.40 -0.68 6.20
C ASN A 81 9.04 -1.04 4.84
N VAL A 82 8.54 -2.09 4.19
CA VAL A 82 8.91 -2.52 2.86
C VAL A 82 7.67 -2.63 1.97
N GLU A 83 7.84 -2.39 0.68
CA GLU A 83 6.79 -2.62 -0.31
C GLU A 83 6.41 -4.11 -0.35
N ILE A 84 5.11 -4.38 -0.35
CA ILE A 84 4.54 -5.71 -0.55
C ILE A 84 4.08 -5.78 -2.00
N LYS A 85 4.53 -6.81 -2.73
CA LYS A 85 4.12 -7.06 -4.11
C LYS A 85 3.20 -8.27 -4.13
N ILE A 86 2.00 -8.11 -4.67
CA ILE A 86 1.03 -9.19 -4.83
C ILE A 86 1.02 -9.54 -6.31
N GLU A 87 1.60 -10.68 -6.64
CA GLU A 87 1.47 -11.29 -7.97
C GLU A 87 0.06 -11.86 -8.12
N ALA A 88 -0.64 -11.45 -9.18
CA ALA A 88 -2.00 -11.87 -9.46
C ALA A 88 -2.12 -12.40 -10.90
N SER A 89 -2.74 -13.57 -11.04
CA SER A 89 -3.19 -14.14 -12.32
C SER A 89 -4.55 -14.80 -12.16
N PHE A 90 -5.29 -14.91 -13.25
CA PHE A 90 -6.61 -15.53 -13.33
C PHE A 90 -6.56 -16.75 -14.27
N ASP A 91 -5.67 -17.68 -13.94
CA ASP A 91 -5.47 -18.91 -14.69
C ASP A 91 -6.53 -19.98 -14.34
N PRO A 92 -6.93 -20.84 -15.30
CA PRO A 92 -7.74 -22.00 -15.00
C PRO A 92 -7.05 -22.94 -14.00
N LEU A 93 -7.75 -23.30 -12.92
CA LEU A 93 -7.30 -24.37 -12.04
C LEU A 93 -7.56 -25.71 -12.75
N THR A 94 -6.54 -26.24 -13.41
CA THR A 94 -6.60 -27.60 -13.97
C THR A 94 -6.32 -28.58 -12.83
N PRO A 95 -7.21 -29.56 -12.53
CA PRO A 95 -6.86 -30.62 -11.60
C PRO A 95 -5.67 -31.41 -12.15
N GLY A 96 -4.64 -31.60 -11.32
CA GLY A 96 -3.50 -32.47 -11.62
C GLY A 96 -3.81 -33.95 -11.42
#